data_AF-A0A5N5G6F0-F1
#
_entry.id   AF-A0A5N5G6F0-F1
#
_cell.length_a   1.000
_cell.length_b   1.000
_cell.length_c   1.000
_cell.angle_alpha   90.00
_cell.angle_beta   90.00
_cell.angle_gamma   90.00
#
_symmetry.space_group_name_H-M   'P 1'
#
loop_
_entity.id
_entity.type
_entity.pdbx_description
1 polymer ?
#
loop_
_entity_poly.entity_id
_entity_poly.type
_entity_poly.pdbx_seq_one_letter_code
_entity_poly.pdbx_strand_id
1 'polypeptide(L)'
;MADNVFGEPITNATLEGMREYAYWRGQIERIDRARVAMNMKNAAGKDAKARAHVEKLKAESGAGIATLCLVYNATGSTLEYVGQKDWIGLMGKSPYPPLIANGQWAAFLHVRVQWGSSAAVVYRGKNAGGTNCDWMLSWANPKDRVKWDNRVYTEIRKTNHFNNEATWVEVNKLLCATRSRFYHKDTWNGCVSMISTGSGIFPIVEGILTLENV
;
A
#
# COMPACT_ATOMS: atom_id res chain seq x y z
N MET A 1 -0.72 2.29 -19.93
CA MET A 1 -1.24 2.25 -18.55
C MET A 1 -0.34 1.30 -17.77
N ALA A 2 -0.13 1.52 -16.47
CA ALA A 2 0.56 0.51 -15.67
C ALA A 2 -0.39 -0.70 -15.54
N ASP A 3 0.04 -1.89 -15.99
CA ASP A 3 -0.80 -3.11 -16.07
C ASP A 3 -1.26 -3.66 -14.71
N ASN A 4 -0.88 -2.97 -13.63
CA ASN A 4 -1.03 -3.38 -12.24
C ASN A 4 -1.64 -2.29 -11.34
N VAL A 5 -2.30 -1.29 -11.94
CA VAL A 5 -3.09 -0.25 -11.24
C VAL A 5 -4.54 -0.30 -11.71
N PHE A 6 -5.49 -0.22 -10.77
CA PHE A 6 -6.90 -0.51 -10.99
C PHE A 6 -7.82 0.58 -10.43
N GLY A 7 -8.83 0.94 -11.22
CA GLY A 7 -9.81 1.97 -10.91
C GLY A 7 -9.48 3.31 -11.56
N GLU A 8 -10.51 4.13 -11.77
CA GLU A 8 -10.32 5.48 -12.29
C GLU A 8 -9.85 6.43 -11.18
N PRO A 9 -8.92 7.36 -11.47
CA PRO A 9 -8.48 8.38 -10.53
C PRO A 9 -9.64 9.26 -10.04
N ILE A 10 -9.65 9.54 -8.74
CA ILE A 10 -10.57 10.50 -8.10
C ILE A 10 -9.88 11.86 -8.06
N THR A 11 -10.35 12.74 -8.95
CA THR A 11 -9.80 14.07 -9.22
C THR A 11 -10.79 15.17 -8.83
N ASN A 12 -10.40 16.45 -8.97
CA ASN A 12 -11.34 17.55 -8.80
C ASN A 12 -12.55 17.41 -9.74
N ALA A 13 -12.35 17.04 -11.01
CA ALA A 13 -13.43 16.84 -11.96
C ALA A 13 -14.41 15.74 -11.51
N THR A 14 -13.89 14.67 -10.87
CA THR A 14 -14.73 13.62 -10.28
C THR A 14 -15.64 14.19 -9.19
N LEU A 15 -15.10 15.05 -8.32
CA LEU A 15 -15.84 15.68 -7.23
C LEU A 15 -16.82 16.74 -7.76
N GLU A 16 -16.43 17.59 -8.71
CA GLU A 16 -17.31 18.61 -9.30
C GLU A 16 -18.54 18.02 -10.00
N GLY A 17 -18.48 16.76 -10.41
CA GLY A 17 -19.63 16.00 -10.91
C GLY A 17 -20.59 15.51 -9.83
N MET A 18 -20.23 15.59 -8.55
CA MET A 18 -21.07 15.16 -7.42
C MET A 18 -21.92 16.31 -6.89
N ARG A 19 -23.18 16.02 -6.56
CA ARG A 19 -24.14 17.03 -6.07
C ARG A 19 -23.65 17.77 -4.83
N GLU A 20 -22.96 17.08 -3.93
CA GLU A 20 -22.42 17.62 -2.68
C GLU A 20 -21.25 18.59 -2.88
N TYR A 21 -20.53 18.48 -4.00
CA TYR A 21 -19.39 19.33 -4.36
C TYR A 21 -19.69 20.28 -5.52
N ALA A 22 -20.90 20.25 -6.09
CA ALA A 22 -21.27 21.01 -7.28
C ALA A 22 -21.10 22.53 -7.14
N TYR A 23 -21.24 23.06 -5.91
CA TYR A 23 -21.08 24.48 -5.59
C TYR A 23 -19.67 24.85 -5.06
N TRP A 24 -18.78 23.87 -4.93
CA TRP A 24 -17.42 24.01 -4.37
C TRP A 24 -16.33 24.11 -5.44
N ARG A 25 -16.70 24.49 -6.68
CA ARG A 25 -15.73 24.63 -7.78
C ARG A 25 -14.61 25.59 -7.38
N GLY A 26 -13.36 25.13 -7.50
CA GLY A 26 -12.18 25.90 -7.08
C GLY A 26 -11.87 25.87 -5.58
N GLN A 27 -12.70 25.21 -4.76
CA GLN A 27 -12.51 25.07 -3.31
C GLN A 27 -12.24 23.61 -2.88
N ILE A 28 -12.18 22.68 -3.83
CA ILE A 28 -11.92 21.26 -3.55
C ILE A 28 -10.47 21.08 -3.11
N GLU A 29 -10.30 20.68 -1.85
CA GLU A 29 -9.01 20.43 -1.25
C GLU A 29 -8.58 18.97 -1.39
N ARG A 30 -7.36 18.68 -0.94
CA ARG A 30 -6.82 17.32 -0.92
C ARG A 30 -7.63 16.40 -0.01
N ILE A 31 -8.07 16.91 1.13
CA ILE A 31 -8.84 16.13 2.10
C ILE A 31 -10.20 15.71 1.55
N ASP A 32 -10.84 16.53 0.70
CA ASP A 32 -12.09 16.17 0.04
C ASP A 32 -11.88 15.01 -0.94
N ARG A 33 -10.86 15.10 -1.79
CA ARG A 33 -10.49 14.01 -2.71
C ARG A 33 -10.13 12.73 -1.97
N ALA A 34 -9.45 12.85 -0.83
CA ALA A 34 -9.09 11.73 0.04
C ALA A 34 -10.35 11.06 0.64
N ARG A 35 -11.30 11.85 1.14
CA ARG A 35 -12.58 11.38 1.69
C ARG A 35 -13.42 10.64 0.66
N VAL A 36 -13.57 11.22 -0.52
CA VAL A 36 -14.28 10.56 -1.62
C VAL A 36 -13.55 9.29 -2.06
N ALA A 37 -12.22 9.29 -2.10
CA ALA A 37 -11.46 8.08 -2.39
C ALA A 37 -11.70 6.98 -1.34
N MET A 38 -11.73 7.31 -0.06
CA MET A 38 -12.00 6.31 0.97
C MET A 38 -13.41 5.72 0.83
N ASN A 39 -14.42 6.56 0.57
CA ASN A 39 -15.81 6.13 0.35
C ASN A 39 -15.97 5.27 -0.91
N MET A 40 -15.17 5.53 -1.95
CA MET A 40 -15.22 4.82 -3.23
C MET A 40 -14.17 3.69 -3.35
N LYS A 41 -13.62 3.19 -2.23
CA LYS A 41 -12.57 2.17 -2.22
C LYS A 41 -12.92 0.92 -3.05
N ASN A 42 -14.16 0.47 -2.98
CA ASN A 42 -14.64 -0.73 -3.68
C ASN A 42 -15.58 -0.39 -4.86
N ALA A 43 -15.70 0.89 -5.23
CA ALA A 43 -16.62 1.31 -6.28
C ALA A 43 -16.20 0.74 -7.65
N ALA A 44 -17.19 0.39 -8.48
CA ALA A 44 -16.98 -0.19 -9.81
C ALA A 44 -16.13 -1.50 -9.83
N GLY A 45 -16.05 -2.20 -8.69
CA GLY A 45 -15.33 -3.48 -8.58
C GLY A 45 -13.82 -3.38 -8.74
N LYS A 46 -13.23 -2.19 -8.54
CA LYS A 46 -11.79 -1.95 -8.71
C LYS A 46 -10.93 -2.82 -7.78
N ASP A 47 -11.41 -3.10 -6.57
CA ASP A 47 -10.78 -3.96 -5.58
C ASP A 47 -10.81 -5.44 -6.02
N ALA A 48 -11.94 -5.90 -6.57
CA ALA A 48 -12.07 -7.25 -7.11
C ALA A 48 -11.14 -7.47 -8.31
N LYS A 49 -10.98 -6.46 -9.19
CA LYS A 49 -10.02 -6.50 -10.31
C LYS A 49 -8.57 -6.59 -9.81
N ALA A 50 -8.21 -5.78 -8.82
CA ALA A 50 -6.87 -5.82 -8.22
C ALA A 50 -6.58 -7.20 -7.57
N ARG A 51 -7.55 -7.76 -6.83
CA ARG A 51 -7.46 -9.11 -6.26
C ARG A 51 -7.31 -10.20 -7.33
N ALA A 52 -8.12 -10.14 -8.38
CA ALA A 52 -8.04 -11.09 -9.49
C ALA A 52 -6.66 -11.04 -10.17
N HIS A 53 -6.07 -9.84 -10.30
CA HIS A 53 -4.74 -9.68 -10.87
C HIS A 53 -3.64 -10.36 -10.03
N VAL A 54 -3.62 -10.17 -8.70
CA VAL A 54 -2.60 -10.82 -7.85
C VAL A 54 -2.78 -12.34 -7.77
N GLU A 55 -4.02 -12.84 -7.86
CA GLU A 55 -4.27 -14.29 -7.97
C GLU A 55 -3.77 -14.85 -9.31
N LYS A 56 -3.94 -14.10 -10.41
CA LYS A 56 -3.36 -14.46 -11.71
C LYS A 56 -1.82 -14.48 -11.63
N LEU A 57 -1.19 -13.46 -11.06
CA LEU A 57 0.26 -13.42 -10.87
C LEU A 57 0.76 -14.60 -10.03
N LYS A 58 0.03 -14.95 -8.96
CA LYS A 58 0.32 -16.13 -8.13
C LYS A 58 0.29 -17.42 -8.98
N ALA A 59 -0.76 -17.63 -9.77
CA ALA A 59 -0.87 -18.81 -10.63
C ALA A 59 0.28 -18.89 -11.65
N GLU A 60 0.65 -17.77 -12.27
CA GLU A 60 1.74 -17.68 -13.25
C GLU A 60 3.15 -17.80 -12.65
N SER A 61 3.30 -17.55 -11.34
CA SER A 61 4.60 -17.61 -10.66
C SER A 61 5.08 -19.05 -10.42
N GLY A 62 4.16 -20.01 -10.28
CA GLY A 62 4.46 -21.37 -9.79
C GLY A 62 5.04 -21.42 -8.37
N ALA A 63 5.01 -20.30 -7.63
CA ALA A 63 5.62 -20.20 -6.31
C ALA A 63 4.82 -20.97 -5.26
N GLY A 64 5.51 -21.74 -4.41
CA GLY A 64 4.87 -22.46 -3.31
C GLY A 64 4.49 -21.59 -2.09
N ILE A 65 5.01 -20.36 -2.00
CA ILE A 65 4.64 -19.33 -1.02
C ILE A 65 4.82 -17.99 -1.72
N ALA A 66 3.85 -17.10 -1.62
CA ALA A 66 3.94 -15.74 -2.13
C ALA A 66 3.08 -14.81 -1.29
N THR A 67 3.42 -13.53 -1.28
CA THR A 67 2.61 -12.48 -0.66
C THR A 67 1.93 -11.69 -1.77
N LEU A 68 0.60 -11.66 -1.73
CA LEU A 68 -0.23 -10.96 -2.70
C LEU A 68 -0.49 -9.56 -2.16
N CYS A 69 0.16 -8.54 -2.73
CA CYS A 69 0.15 -7.21 -2.16
C CYS A 69 -0.82 -6.30 -2.91
N LEU A 70 -1.66 -5.60 -2.15
CA LEU A 70 -2.61 -4.60 -2.62
C LEU A 70 -2.35 -3.30 -1.88
N VAL A 71 -2.26 -2.17 -2.59
CA VAL A 71 -2.09 -0.85 -1.98
C VAL A 71 -3.14 0.10 -2.52
N TYR A 72 -4.01 0.63 -1.65
CA TYR A 72 -4.99 1.65 -2.00
C TYR A 72 -4.49 3.04 -1.64
N ASN A 73 -4.60 3.95 -2.61
CA ASN A 73 -4.29 5.35 -2.38
C ASN A 73 -5.57 6.16 -2.16
N ALA A 74 -5.76 6.65 -0.94
CA ALA A 74 -6.79 7.61 -0.56
C ALA A 74 -6.17 8.90 0.00
N THR A 75 -5.01 9.33 -0.50
CA THR A 75 -4.29 10.51 0.03
C THR A 75 -4.73 11.83 -0.61
N GLY A 76 -5.69 11.80 -1.54
CA GLY A 76 -6.14 12.98 -2.29
C GLY A 76 -5.17 13.43 -3.38
N SER A 77 -4.12 12.66 -3.67
CA SER A 77 -3.15 12.91 -4.75
C SER A 77 -2.44 11.63 -5.17
N THR A 78 -1.72 11.67 -6.28
CA THR A 78 -0.87 10.58 -6.73
C THR A 78 0.26 10.29 -5.75
N LEU A 79 0.49 9.00 -5.51
CA LEU A 79 1.67 8.45 -4.84
C LEU A 79 2.71 8.04 -5.87
N GLU A 80 3.98 8.24 -5.55
CA GLU A 80 5.15 7.91 -6.36
C GLU A 80 5.99 6.84 -5.65
N TYR A 81 6.37 5.79 -6.35
CA TYR A 81 7.32 4.80 -5.82
C TYR A 81 8.70 5.43 -5.63
N VAL A 82 9.28 5.31 -4.43
CA VAL A 82 10.60 5.92 -4.13
C VAL A 82 11.62 4.96 -3.52
N GLY A 83 11.23 3.74 -3.17
CA GLY A 83 12.18 2.76 -2.64
C GLY A 83 11.55 1.44 -2.23
N GLN A 84 12.41 0.45 -2.03
CA GLN A 84 12.05 -0.89 -1.59
C GLN A 84 13.16 -1.50 -0.75
N LYS A 85 12.84 -2.58 -0.04
CA LYS A 85 13.82 -3.47 0.60
C LYS A 85 13.30 -4.89 0.56
N ASP A 86 14.10 -5.80 0.02
CA ASP A 86 13.80 -7.23 0.06
C ASP A 86 14.75 -7.88 1.10
N TRP A 87 14.22 -8.32 2.24
CA TRP A 87 15.02 -9.02 3.25
C TRP A 87 15.08 -10.53 2.97
N ILE A 88 13.96 -11.12 2.54
CA ILE A 88 13.84 -12.54 2.20
C ILE A 88 12.88 -12.70 1.02
N GLY A 89 13.34 -13.31 -0.07
CA GLY A 89 12.52 -13.50 -1.27
C GLY A 89 12.87 -12.47 -2.34
N LEU A 90 12.02 -12.36 -3.35
CA LEU A 90 12.20 -11.40 -4.43
C LEU A 90 10.86 -10.95 -5.01
N MET A 91 10.87 -9.80 -5.66
CA MET A 91 9.74 -9.29 -6.43
C MET A 91 9.35 -10.23 -7.56
N GLY A 92 8.05 -10.49 -7.72
CA GLY A 92 7.51 -11.29 -8.82
C GLY A 92 7.60 -10.57 -10.18
N LYS A 93 7.00 -11.17 -11.22
CA LYS A 93 7.05 -10.66 -12.60
C LYS A 93 6.39 -9.28 -12.81
N SER A 94 5.63 -8.77 -11.83
CA SER A 94 5.03 -7.44 -11.85
C SER A 94 5.83 -6.49 -10.95
N PRO A 95 6.41 -5.39 -11.49
CA PRO A 95 7.13 -4.42 -10.68
C PRO A 95 6.21 -3.68 -9.71
N TYR A 96 6.79 -2.99 -8.72
CA TYR A 96 6.03 -1.99 -7.96
C TYR A 96 5.54 -0.89 -8.92
N PRO A 97 4.24 -0.55 -8.93
CA PRO A 97 3.74 0.50 -9.81
C PRO A 97 4.44 1.84 -9.49
N PRO A 98 4.96 2.55 -10.51
CA PRO A 98 5.69 3.80 -10.27
C PRO A 98 4.77 4.90 -9.75
N LEU A 99 3.49 4.89 -10.16
CA LEU A 99 2.49 5.88 -9.78
C LEU A 99 1.18 5.19 -9.42
N ILE A 100 0.56 5.63 -8.33
CA ILE A 100 -0.79 5.20 -7.91
C ILE A 100 -1.62 6.46 -7.71
N ALA A 101 -2.58 6.76 -8.58
CA ALA A 101 -3.40 7.95 -8.41
C ALA A 101 -4.37 7.80 -7.23
N ASN A 102 -4.87 8.92 -6.72
CA ASN A 102 -5.91 8.92 -5.69
C ASN A 102 -7.13 8.13 -6.17
N GLY A 103 -7.67 7.25 -5.34
CA GLY A 103 -8.81 6.40 -5.68
C GLY A 103 -8.47 5.09 -6.39
N GLN A 104 -7.19 4.79 -6.60
CA GLN A 104 -6.74 3.58 -7.30
C GLN A 104 -6.14 2.54 -6.35
N TRP A 105 -6.25 1.28 -6.79
CA TRP A 105 -5.55 0.14 -6.21
C TRP A 105 -4.31 -0.20 -7.04
N ALA A 106 -3.17 -0.37 -6.39
CA ALA A 106 -2.02 -1.07 -6.91
C ALA A 106 -2.07 -2.54 -6.52
N ALA A 107 -1.58 -3.42 -7.39
CA ALA A 107 -1.54 -4.85 -7.13
C ALA A 107 -0.21 -5.44 -7.60
N PHE A 108 0.52 -6.17 -6.74
CA PHE A 108 1.81 -6.78 -7.09
C PHE A 108 2.07 -8.03 -6.26
N LEU A 109 3.08 -8.81 -6.65
CA LEU A 109 3.40 -10.09 -6.02
C LEU A 109 4.84 -10.07 -5.49
N HIS A 110 5.05 -10.54 -4.26
CA HIS A 110 6.38 -10.81 -3.73
C HIS A 110 6.51 -12.32 -3.43
N VAL A 111 7.48 -12.98 -4.04
CA VAL A 111 7.58 -14.45 -4.02
C VAL A 111 8.70 -14.93 -3.11
N ARG A 112 8.54 -16.16 -2.58
CA ARG A 112 9.62 -16.80 -1.82
C ARG A 112 10.78 -17.19 -2.73
N VAL A 113 11.98 -17.22 -2.14
CA VAL A 113 13.14 -17.93 -2.72
C VAL A 113 13.58 -19.09 -1.81
N GLN A 114 13.52 -18.94 -0.49
CA GLN A 114 13.86 -20.02 0.46
C GLN A 114 12.99 -19.99 1.74
N TRP A 115 13.23 -18.99 2.60
CA TRP A 115 12.76 -18.98 3.99
C TRP A 115 11.39 -18.30 4.20
N GLY A 116 10.86 -17.67 3.16
CA GLY A 116 9.61 -16.93 3.20
C GLY A 116 9.61 -15.80 2.18
N SER A 117 8.75 -14.83 2.43
CA SER A 117 8.59 -13.59 1.66
C SER A 117 8.53 -12.43 2.66
N SER A 118 9.60 -11.66 2.77
CA SER A 118 9.74 -10.51 3.66
C SER A 118 10.34 -9.34 2.91
N ALA A 119 9.58 -8.25 2.79
CA ALA A 119 9.98 -7.08 2.05
C ALA A 119 9.21 -5.83 2.51
N ALA A 120 9.65 -4.68 2.01
CA ALA A 120 9.00 -3.40 2.17
C ALA A 120 9.00 -2.60 0.87
N VAL A 121 7.99 -1.75 0.73
CA VAL A 121 7.87 -0.76 -0.35
C VAL A 121 7.62 0.62 0.26
N VAL A 122 8.16 1.66 -0.37
CA VAL A 122 8.01 3.04 0.05
C VAL A 122 7.39 3.85 -1.08
N TYR A 123 6.28 4.52 -0.76
CA TYR A 123 5.63 5.48 -1.64
C TYR A 123 5.74 6.88 -1.06
N ARG A 124 6.07 7.86 -1.91
CA ARG A 124 6.03 9.28 -1.58
C ARG A 124 4.71 9.87 -2.03
N GLY A 125 4.15 10.71 -1.18
CA GLY A 125 2.91 11.43 -1.41
C GLY A 125 2.94 12.75 -0.65
N LYS A 126 1.76 13.35 -0.45
CA LYS A 126 1.63 14.61 0.29
C LYS A 126 0.54 14.52 1.34
N ASN A 127 0.79 15.13 2.49
CA ASN A 127 -0.24 15.35 3.51
C ASN A 127 -1.26 16.41 3.05
N ALA A 128 -2.29 16.67 3.86
CA ALA A 128 -3.33 17.68 3.56
C ALA A 128 -2.74 19.04 3.17
N GLY A 129 -1.74 19.51 3.92
CA GLY A 129 -1.04 20.79 3.68
C GLY A 129 -0.06 20.79 2.51
N GLY A 130 0.11 19.67 1.79
CA GLY A 130 0.98 19.58 0.62
C GLY A 130 2.44 19.24 0.91
N THR A 131 2.80 18.99 2.17
CA THR A 131 4.14 18.54 2.58
C THR A 131 4.35 17.09 2.19
N ASN A 132 5.53 16.79 1.62
CA ASN A 132 5.87 15.42 1.23
C ASN A 132 6.07 14.52 2.46
N CYS A 133 5.51 13.31 2.40
CA CYS A 133 5.78 12.22 3.35
C CYS A 133 6.18 10.96 2.58
N ASP A 134 6.88 10.05 3.24
CA ASP A 134 7.21 8.73 2.71
C ASP A 134 6.43 7.70 3.54
N TRP A 135 5.56 6.93 2.88
CA TRP A 135 4.75 5.85 3.46
C TRP A 135 5.43 4.52 3.17
N MET A 136 5.93 3.85 4.20
CA MET A 136 6.52 2.52 4.12
C MET A 136 5.52 1.46 4.55
N LEU A 137 5.38 0.42 3.73
CA LEU A 137 4.57 -0.76 3.97
C LEU A 137 5.48 -1.98 3.95
N SER A 138 5.52 -2.76 5.03
CA SER A 138 6.34 -3.97 5.12
C SER A 138 5.55 -5.19 5.59
N TRP A 139 5.99 -6.36 5.13
CA TRP A 139 5.37 -7.63 5.43
C TRP A 139 6.42 -8.71 5.64
N ALA A 140 6.05 -9.73 6.42
CA ALA A 140 6.77 -10.99 6.54
C ALA A 140 5.78 -12.16 6.45
N ASN A 141 6.04 -13.09 5.53
CA ASN A 141 5.31 -14.33 5.33
C ASN A 141 6.32 -15.49 5.44
N PRO A 142 6.55 -16.01 6.66
CA PRO A 142 7.57 -17.03 6.91
C PRO A 142 7.14 -18.40 6.37
N LYS A 143 8.12 -19.23 5.98
CA LYS A 143 7.87 -20.64 5.59
C LYS A 143 7.52 -21.51 6.80
N ASP A 144 8.20 -21.33 7.92
CA ASP A 144 7.95 -22.09 9.15
C ASP A 144 6.74 -21.50 9.88
N ARG A 145 5.59 -22.15 9.69
CA ARG A 145 4.30 -21.75 10.26
C ARG A 145 4.03 -22.32 11.64
N VAL A 146 4.89 -23.21 12.12
CA VAL A 146 4.79 -23.75 13.48
C VAL A 146 5.38 -22.74 14.46
N LYS A 147 6.47 -22.07 14.06
CA LYS A 147 7.17 -21.09 14.91
C LYS A 147 6.76 -19.65 14.65
N TRP A 148 6.35 -19.32 13.42
CA TRP A 148 6.18 -17.93 13.01
C TRP A 148 4.88 -17.71 12.25
N ASP A 149 4.24 -16.59 12.58
CA ASP A 149 3.07 -16.08 11.87
C ASP A 149 3.44 -15.01 10.85
N ASN A 150 2.51 -14.75 9.94
CA ASN A 150 2.58 -13.59 9.06
C ASN A 150 2.59 -12.31 9.89
N ARG A 151 3.37 -11.33 9.45
CA ARG A 151 3.47 -10.01 10.10
C ARG A 151 3.38 -8.89 9.09
N VAL A 152 2.86 -7.76 9.54
CA VAL A 152 2.90 -6.50 8.80
C VAL A 152 3.31 -5.37 9.71
N TYR A 153 3.99 -4.38 9.13
CA TYR A 153 4.38 -3.16 9.81
C TYR A 153 4.33 -2.00 8.82
N THR A 154 4.03 -0.81 9.31
CA THR A 154 3.99 0.40 8.49
C THR A 154 4.47 1.59 9.28
N GLU A 155 5.10 2.53 8.59
CA GLU A 155 5.61 3.75 9.17
C GLU A 155 5.54 4.88 8.13
N ILE A 156 5.17 6.08 8.56
CA ILE A 156 5.17 7.29 7.73
C ILE A 156 6.20 8.24 8.28
N ARG A 157 7.17 8.66 7.46
CA ARG A 157 8.21 9.60 7.90
C ARG A 157 8.47 10.67 6.85
N LYS A 158 9.38 11.58 7.17
CA LYS A 158 9.84 12.62 6.25
C LYS A 158 10.46 12.00 5.00
N THR A 159 10.47 12.78 3.92
CA THR A 159 11.17 12.49 2.67
C THR A 159 12.59 11.95 2.91
N ASN A 160 12.94 10.86 2.22
CA ASN A 160 14.24 10.19 2.23
C ASN A 160 14.61 9.54 3.56
N HIS A 161 13.67 9.35 4.49
CA HIS A 161 13.94 8.67 5.75
C HIS A 161 14.46 7.23 5.54
N PHE A 162 13.99 6.54 4.50
CA PHE A 162 14.34 5.14 4.21
C PHE A 162 15.55 4.99 3.26
N ASN A 163 16.32 6.06 3.00
CA ASN A 163 17.48 6.02 2.10
C ASN A 163 18.78 5.55 2.77
N ASN A 164 18.69 4.90 3.93
CA ASN A 164 19.86 4.43 4.68
C ASN A 164 19.63 3.03 5.25
N GLU A 165 20.70 2.24 5.35
CA GLU A 165 20.62 0.83 5.77
C GLU A 165 20.26 0.67 7.25
N ALA A 166 20.67 1.59 8.12
CA ALA A 166 20.35 1.54 9.54
C ALA A 166 18.84 1.60 9.80
N THR A 167 18.12 2.43 9.04
CA THR A 167 16.65 2.46 9.06
C THR A 167 16.06 1.11 8.65
N TRP A 168 16.59 0.45 7.61
CA TRP A 168 16.08 -0.86 7.20
C TRP A 168 16.32 -1.97 8.23
N VAL A 169 17.43 -1.90 8.97
CA VAL A 169 17.68 -2.81 10.10
C VAL A 169 16.65 -2.61 11.20
N GLU A 170 16.35 -1.36 11.56
CA GLU A 170 15.37 -1.05 12.60
C GLU A 170 13.95 -1.42 12.17
N VAL A 171 13.56 -1.13 10.92
CA VAL A 171 12.26 -1.54 10.37
C VAL A 171 12.10 -3.07 10.42
N ASN A 172 13.13 -3.83 10.02
CA ASN A 172 13.05 -5.29 10.06
C ASN A 172 12.90 -5.82 11.50
N LYS A 173 13.63 -5.23 12.45
CA LYS A 173 13.52 -5.55 13.87
C LYS A 173 12.10 -5.26 14.40
N LEU A 174 11.52 -4.11 14.05
CA LEU A 174 10.16 -3.74 14.44
C LEU A 174 9.11 -4.65 13.80
N LEU A 175 9.24 -5.00 12.52
CA LEU A 175 8.40 -5.98 11.84
C LEU A 175 8.45 -7.34 12.55
N CYS A 176 9.63 -7.81 12.91
CA CYS A 176 9.83 -9.08 13.63
C CYS A 176 9.35 -9.02 15.08
N ALA A 177 9.31 -7.85 15.70
CA ALA A 177 8.86 -7.65 17.08
C ALA A 177 7.36 -7.32 17.19
N THR A 178 6.70 -6.98 16.07
CA THR A 178 5.31 -6.51 16.06
C THR A 178 4.37 -7.52 16.71
N ARG A 179 3.68 -7.10 17.77
CA ARG A 179 2.71 -7.93 18.51
C ARG A 179 1.39 -8.05 17.77
N SER A 180 0.95 -6.97 17.12
CA SER A 180 -0.24 -6.94 16.26
C SER A 180 0.10 -7.52 14.89
N ARG A 181 0.28 -8.85 14.85
CA ARG A 181 0.83 -9.59 13.70
C ARG A 181 0.09 -9.29 12.40
N PHE A 182 -1.23 -9.27 12.42
CA PHE A 182 -2.05 -9.18 11.22
C PHE A 182 -2.48 -7.76 10.83
N TYR A 183 -2.13 -6.75 11.63
CA TYR A 183 -2.55 -5.37 11.40
C TYR A 183 -1.59 -4.38 12.05
N HIS A 184 -1.20 -3.35 11.33
CA HIS A 184 -0.46 -2.22 11.89
C HIS A 184 -1.01 -0.90 11.35
N LYS A 185 -0.95 0.15 12.18
CA LYS A 185 -1.33 1.51 11.82
C LYS A 185 -0.26 2.47 12.31
N ASP A 186 0.08 3.44 11.46
CA ASP A 186 0.88 4.59 11.85
C ASP A 186 0.16 5.88 11.46
N THR A 187 0.34 6.91 12.28
CA THR A 187 -0.18 8.26 12.04
C THR A 187 0.98 9.24 12.23
N TRP A 188 1.26 10.05 11.21
CA TRP A 188 2.33 11.03 11.26
C TRP A 188 2.08 12.20 10.31
N ASN A 189 2.25 13.42 10.79
CA ASN A 189 2.22 14.66 9.99
C ASN A 189 0.94 14.83 9.12
N GLY A 190 -0.25 14.52 9.65
CA GLY A 190 -1.50 14.64 8.89
C GLY A 190 -1.80 13.44 8.00
N CYS A 191 -0.97 12.39 8.03
CA CYS A 191 -1.11 11.18 7.22
C CYS A 191 -1.42 9.96 8.08
N VAL A 192 -2.15 9.01 7.51
CA VAL A 192 -2.47 7.72 8.13
C VAL A 192 -2.08 6.60 7.18
N SER A 193 -1.37 5.60 7.69
CA SER A 193 -1.03 4.37 6.99
C SER A 193 -1.60 3.20 7.76
N MET A 194 -2.32 2.33 7.08
CA MET A 194 -2.85 1.09 7.63
C MET A 194 -2.38 -0.06 6.76
N ILE A 195 -1.94 -1.14 7.38
CA ILE A 195 -1.57 -2.36 6.69
C ILE A 195 -2.16 -3.55 7.42
N SER A 196 -2.65 -4.53 6.67
CA SER A 196 -3.21 -5.76 7.21
C SER A 196 -2.75 -6.97 6.40
N THR A 197 -2.77 -8.15 7.01
CA THR A 197 -2.49 -9.40 6.30
C THR A 197 -3.33 -10.55 6.83
N GLY A 198 -3.67 -11.49 5.94
CA GLY A 198 -4.30 -12.74 6.31
C GLY A 198 -3.32 -13.77 6.90
N SER A 199 -3.87 -14.84 7.45
CA SER A 199 -3.11 -16.05 7.71
C SER A 199 -2.99 -16.89 6.42
N GLY A 200 -1.89 -17.62 6.30
CA GLY A 200 -1.69 -18.63 5.25
C GLY A 200 -0.47 -18.35 4.39
N ILE A 201 -0.13 -19.29 3.51
CA ILE A 201 1.09 -19.26 2.67
C ILE A 201 0.98 -18.35 1.44
N PHE A 202 -0.25 -17.99 1.08
CA PHE A 202 -0.58 -17.02 0.04
C PHE A 202 -1.42 -15.88 0.62
N PRO A 203 -0.95 -15.17 1.66
CA PRO A 203 -1.76 -14.14 2.30
C PRO A 203 -1.87 -12.94 1.38
N ILE A 204 -3.04 -12.30 1.42
CA ILE A 204 -3.20 -10.95 0.88
C ILE A 204 -2.68 -9.97 1.95
N VAL A 205 -1.78 -9.08 1.54
CA VAL A 205 -1.39 -7.89 2.30
C VAL A 205 -2.13 -6.70 1.71
N GLU A 206 -2.98 -6.05 2.50
CA GLU A 206 -3.74 -4.86 2.09
C GLU A 206 -3.20 -3.63 2.83
N GLY A 207 -2.61 -2.70 2.08
CA GLY A 207 -2.19 -1.39 2.55
C GLY A 207 -3.19 -0.30 2.14
N ILE A 208 -3.58 0.57 3.05
CA ILE A 208 -4.46 1.71 2.81
C ILE A 208 -3.74 2.97 3.30
N LEU A 209 -3.51 3.90 2.38
CA LEU A 209 -2.79 5.15 2.62
C LEU A 209 -3.79 6.30 2.52
N THR A 210 -3.97 7.07 3.60
CA THR A 210 -4.95 8.17 3.67
C THR A 210 -4.43 9.35 4.50
N LEU A 211 -5.27 10.36 4.70
CA LEU A 211 -4.99 11.51 5.55
C LEU A 211 -5.73 11.39 6.89
N GLU A 212 -5.27 12.14 7.89
CA GLU A 212 -6.05 12.32 9.12
C GLU A 212 -7.37 13.04 8.81
N ASN A 213 -8.43 12.70 9.55
CA ASN A 213 -9.79 13.28 9.40
C ASN A 213 -10.51 12.96 8.08
N VAL A 214 -10.09 11.87 7.42
CA VAL A 214 -10.79 11.22 6.30
C VAL A 214 -11.76 10.17 6.80
#